data_AF-A0A3C0G7U7-F1
#
_entry.id   AF-A0A3C0G7U7-F1
#
_cell.length_a   1.000
_cell.length_b   1.000
_cell.length_c   1.000
_cell.angle_alpha   90.00
_cell.angle_beta   90.00
_cell.angle_gamma   90.00
#
_symmetry.space_group_name_H-M   'P 1'
#
loop_
_entity.id
_entity.type
_entity.pdbx_description
1 polymer ?
#
loop_
_entity_poly.entity_id
_entity_poly.type
_entity_poly.pdbx_seq_one_letter_code
_entity_poly.pdbx_strand_id
1 'polypeptide(L)' 'MKYDISVCVPTIRPQHWKRLYDSIVNSVGEYTFELVLCGPYKKLDDYLLTKNNVIIIEDYGSPTRAQQVAVSKASGKYM' A
#
# COMPACT_ATOMS: atom_id res chain seq x y z
N MET A 1 -2.86 17.36 -2.72
CA MET A 1 -2.72 15.97 -2.24
C MET A 1 -3.95 15.21 -2.67
N LYS A 2 -3.79 13.96 -3.14
CA LYS A 2 -4.85 13.18 -3.79
C LYS A 2 -5.66 12.34 -2.78
N TYR A 3 -5.06 11.99 -1.65
CA TYR A 3 -5.67 11.20 -0.58
C TYR A 3 -5.44 11.89 0.79
N ASP A 4 -6.22 11.53 1.80
CA ASP A 4 -6.01 11.98 3.18
C ASP A 4 -4.90 11.17 3.86
N ILE A 5 -4.90 9.85 3.66
CA ILE A 5 -4.00 8.91 4.34
C ILE A 5 -3.23 8.05 3.33
N SER A 6 -1.92 7.91 3.51
CA SER A 6 -1.07 6.98 2.75
C SER A 6 -0.57 5.86 3.62
N VAL A 7 -1.14 4.67 3.46
CA VAL A 7 -0.68 3.48 4.18
C VAL A 7 0.49 2.86 3.42
N CYS A 8 1.72 3.08 3.91
CA CYS A 8 2.94 2.59 3.28
C CYS A 8 3.44 1.30 3.95
N VAL A 9 3.48 0.20 3.20
CA VAL A 9 3.77 -1.14 3.74
C VAL A 9 4.91 -1.80 2.97
N PRO A 10 6.04 -2.11 3.64
CA PRO A 10 7.06 -3.00 3.14
C PRO A 10 6.45 -4.40 3.08
N THR A 11 6.29 -4.94 1.88
CA THR A 11 5.43 -6.09 1.71
C THR A 11 6.14 -7.42 1.90
N ILE A 12 5.52 -8.23 2.76
CA ILE A 12 5.72 -9.67 2.88
C ILE A 12 4.35 -10.35 2.86
N ARG A 13 4.29 -11.63 2.49
CA ARG A 13 3.07 -12.49 2.56
C ARG A 13 1.87 -11.97 1.74
N PRO A 14 1.94 -12.03 0.39
CA PRO A 14 0.86 -11.58 -0.51
C PRO A 14 -0.53 -12.15 -0.20
N GLN A 15 -0.59 -13.39 0.31
CA GLN A 15 -1.83 -14.07 0.68
C GLN A 15 -2.66 -13.34 1.77
N HIS A 16 -2.09 -12.34 2.45
CA HIS A 16 -2.79 -11.57 3.49
C HIS A 16 -3.14 -10.14 3.06
N TRP A 17 -2.76 -9.71 1.85
CA TRP A 17 -2.93 -8.32 1.44
C TRP A 17 -4.41 -7.93 1.27
N LYS A 18 -5.26 -8.83 0.77
CA LYS A 18 -6.72 -8.62 0.78
C LYS A 18 -7.24 -8.31 2.19
N ARG A 19 -6.85 -9.12 3.19
CA ARG A 19 -7.28 -8.91 4.58
C ARG A 19 -6.77 -7.58 5.14
N LEU A 20 -5.53 -7.21 4.80
CA LEU A 20 -4.96 -5.91 5.17
C LEU A 20 -5.76 -4.76 4.57
N TYR A 21 -6.03 -4.81 3.26
CA TYR A 21 -6.82 -3.79 2.57
C TYR A 21 -8.23 -3.67 3.17
N ASP A 22 -8.93 -4.79 3.38
CA ASP A 22 -10.27 -4.81 3.97
C ASP A 22 -10.26 -4.21 5.38
N SER A 23 -9.21 -4.49 6.18
CA SER A 23 -9.04 -3.88 7.51
C SER A 23 -8.83 -2.36 7.44
N ILE A 24 -8.08 -1.86 6.45
CA ILE A 24 -7.87 -0.43 6.25
C ILE A 24 -9.18 0.24 5.88
N VAL A 25 -9.92 -0.28 4.89
CA VAL A 25 -11.24 0.23 4.49
C VAL A 25 -12.17 0.36 5.69
N ASN A 26 -12.21 -0.65 6.56
CA ASN A 26 -13.05 -0.64 7.76
C ASN A 26 -12.58 0.35 8.84
N SER A 27 -11.33 0.83 8.79
CA SER A 27 -10.73 1.70 9.80
C SER A 27 -10.73 3.19 9.39
N VAL A 28 -10.60 3.48 8.09
CA VAL A 28 -10.43 4.85 7.59
C VAL A 28 -11.72 5.67 7.58
N GLY A 29 -12.89 5.05 7.75
CA GLY A 29 -14.17 5.76 7.80
C GLY A 29 -14.44 6.59 6.54
N GLU A 30 -14.66 7.89 6.72
CA GLU A 30 -14.96 8.84 5.62
C GLU A 30 -13.72 9.35 4.88
N TYR A 31 -12.51 9.06 5.38
CA TYR A 31 -11.26 9.56 4.81
C TYR A 31 -10.85 8.78 3.56
N THR A 32 -10.30 9.50 2.58
CA THR A 32 -9.71 8.90 1.39
C THR A 32 -8.32 8.34 1.72
N PHE A 33 -8.00 7.16 1.18
CA PHE A 33 -6.69 6.55 1.40
C PHE A 33 -6.12 5.92 0.15
N GLU A 34 -4.80 5.79 0.14
CA GLU A 34 -4.07 4.90 -0.74
C GLU A 34 -3.25 3.89 0.05
N LEU A 35 -3.00 2.74 -0.58
CA LEU A 35 -2.12 1.70 -0.07
C LEU A 35 -0.91 1.59 -0.98
N VAL A 36 0.28 1.87 -0.45
CA VAL A 36 1.55 1.78 -1.18
C VAL A 36 2.31 0.56 -0.68
N LEU A 37 2.36 -0.47 -1.52
CA LEU A 37 3.02 -1.74 -1.27
C LEU A 37 4.41 -1.73 -1.92
N CYS A 38 5.48 -1.98 -1.15
CA CYS A 38 6.83 -2.06 -1.70
C CYS A 38 7.56 -3.32 -1.22
N GLY A 39 8.00 -4.18 -2.14
CA GLY A 39 8.68 -5.43 -1.79
C GLY A 39 8.93 -6.33 -3.00
N PRO A 40 9.39 -7.58 -2.80
CA PRO A 40 9.90 -8.45 -3.87
C PRO A 40 8.78 -9.08 -4.72
N TYR A 41 7.56 -8.56 -4.62
CA TYR A 41 6.37 -9.13 -5.22
C TYR A 41 5.81 -8.16 -6.27
N LYS A 42 5.80 -8.60 -7.52
CA LYS A 42 5.37 -7.79 -8.65
C LYS A 42 3.86 -7.82 -8.90
N LYS A 43 3.20 -8.90 -8.50
CA LYS A 43 1.79 -9.15 -8.84
C LYS A 43 0.91 -8.91 -7.62
N LEU A 44 -0.07 -8.03 -7.80
CA LEU A 44 -1.26 -7.93 -6.97
C LEU A 44 -2.06 -9.23 -7.11
N ASP A 45 -2.80 -9.61 -6.06
CA ASP A 45 -3.89 -10.54 -6.24
C ASP A 45 -4.98 -9.90 -7.15
N ASP A 46 -5.81 -10.73 -7.78
CA ASP A 46 -6.86 -10.23 -8.69
C ASP A 46 -7.81 -9.25 -8.00
N TYR A 47 -7.98 -9.38 -6.69
CA TYR A 47 -8.80 -8.48 -5.88
C TYR A 47 -8.23 -7.07 -5.83
N LEU A 48 -6.94 -6.92 -5.52
CA LEU A 48 -6.29 -5.62 -5.39
C LEU A 48 -5.97 -4.99 -6.75
N LEU A 49 -5.86 -5.77 -7.83
CA LEU A 49 -5.79 -5.25 -9.20
C LEU A 49 -7.01 -4.40 -9.57
N THR A 50 -8.17 -4.65 -8.97
CA THR A 50 -9.40 -3.86 -9.22
C THR A 50 -9.42 -2.52 -8.48
N LYS A 51 -8.44 -2.23 -7.63
CA LYS A 51 -8.44 -1.06 -6.74
C LYS A 51 -7.59 0.06 -7.32
N ASN A 52 -8.22 1.22 -7.54
CA ASN A 52 -7.56 2.40 -8.14
C ASN A 52 -6.69 3.19 -7.14
N ASN A 53 -6.69 2.80 -5.87
CA ASN A 53 -5.95 3.42 -4.78
C ASN A 53 -4.87 2.50 -4.21
N VAL A 54 -4.40 1.52 -4.99
CA VAL A 54 -3.30 0.63 -4.61
C VAL A 54 -2.13 0.82 -5.57
N ILE A 55 -0.94 1.01 -5.01
CA ILE A 55 0.32 1.15 -5.75
C ILE A 55 1.23 -0.01 -5.34
N ILE A 56 1.84 -0.69 -6.31
CA ILE A 56 2.89 -1.69 -6.06
C ILE A 56 4.21 -1.23 -6.64
N ILE A 57 5.26 -1.37 -5.84
CA ILE A 57 6.63 -1.10 -6.21
C ILE A 57 7.45 -2.36 -5.96
N GLU A 58 8.00 -2.91 -7.03
CA GLU A 58 8.92 -4.04 -6.95
C GLU A 58 10.27 -3.55 -6.39
N ASP A 59 10.69 -4.07 -5.24
CA ASP A 59 12.00 -3.83 -4.64
C ASP A 59 12.51 -5.07 -3.88
N TYR A 60 13.81 -5.33 -3.99
CA TYR A 60 14.49 -6.44 -3.31
C TYR A 60 15.39 -5.95 -2.16
N GLY A 61 15.26 -4.67 -1.79
CA GLY A 61 15.98 -4.08 -0.67
C GLY A 61 15.51 -4.55 0.71
N SER A 62 16.15 -4.04 1.75
CA SER A 62 15.71 -4.26 3.13
C SER A 62 14.34 -3.60 3.38
N PRO A 63 13.57 -4.06 4.39
CA PRO A 63 12.27 -3.46 4.72
C PRO A 63 12.34 -1.95 4.97
N THR A 64 13.44 -1.46 5.55
CA THR A 64 13.67 -0.02 5.78
C THR A 64 13.80 0.75 4.47
N ARG A 65 14.54 0.22 3.49
CA ARG A 65 14.67 0.83 2.16
C ARG A 65 13.32 0.80 1.42
N ALA A 66 12.63 -0.33 1.46
CA ALA A 66 11.30 -0.46 0.86
C ALA A 66 10.29 0.52 1.48
N GLN A 67 10.34 0.74 2.80
CA GLN A 67 9.54 1.78 3.47
C GLN A 67 9.84 3.17 2.91
N GLN A 68 11.11 3.55 2.81
CA GLN A 68 11.52 4.85 2.28
C GLN A 68 11.06 5.04 0.83
N VAL A 69 11.17 3.99 0.02
CA VAL A 69 10.68 3.98 -1.37
C VAL A 69 9.15 4.17 -1.40
N ALA A 70 8.39 3.42 -0.60
CA ALA A 70 6.94 3.55 -0.52
C ALA A 70 6.52 4.98 -0.11
N VAL A 71 7.13 5.52 0.94
CA VAL A 71 6.91 6.89 1.42
C VAL A 71 7.19 7.91 0.33
N SER A 72 8.26 7.75 -0.45
CA SER A 72 8.62 8.69 -1.53
C SER A 72 7.60 8.74 -2.69
N LYS A 73 6.72 7.73 -2.79
CA LYS A 73 5.67 7.62 -3.81
C LYS A 73 4.27 7.93 -3.28
N ALA A 74 4.15 8.11 -1.97
CA ALA A 74 2.90 8.50 -1.33
C ALA A 74 2.49 9.93 -1.74
N SER A 75 1.18 10.15 -1.80
CA SER A 75 0.50 11.38 -2.22
C SER A 75 -0.56 11.86 -1.22
N GLY A 76 -0.69 11.17 -0.09
CA GLY A 76 -1.57 11.48 1.02
C GLY A 76 -1.06 12.61 1.92
N LYS A 77 -1.98 13.20 2.69
CA LYS A 77 -1.65 14.27 3.65
C LYS A 77 -0.99 13.74 4.92
N TYR A 78 -1.44 12.58 5.38
CA TYR A 78 -0.92 11.87 6.54
C TYR A 78 -0.36 10.51 6.13
N MET A 79 0.57 10.00 6.94
CA MET A 79 1.14 8.65 6.79
C MET A 79 0.86 7.79 8.00
#